data_AF-U9U1Q8-F1
#
_entry.id   AF-U9U1Q8-F1
#
_cell.length_a   1.000
_cell.length_b   1.000
_cell.length_c   1.000
_cell.angle_alpha   90.00
_cell.angle_beta   90.00
_cell.angle_gamma   90.00
#
_symmetry.space_group_name_H-M   'P 1'
#
loop_
_entity.id
_entity.type
_entity.pdbx_description
1 polymer ?
#
loop_
_entity_poly.entity_id
_entity_poly.type
_entity_poly.pdbx_seq_one_letter_code
_entity_poly.pdbx_strand_id
1 'polypeptide(L)'
;MSRLNEDILFLIFEELQEDSKSLFSCLMVNRLWCETVVPILWRNPWCYSNINYANKTYLFFIIACYLLDDIKEFITDRGIKLPSGSNQSLLFDYFSFCRSINVNTINNIISIGSTLAYNQFFMQQEFYFLFMRKCPELKYFDMKSIKHQIFYFPEAMIRLESLCELTCETSTDASYFYGLTLYCQYVQKLIIFNTDPKSYYGIVRLIEVQKNLKHFEWVDDFNDGHFTRVKFTKGKNHTSKIRLIYSMSIYTN
;
A
#
# COMPACT_ATOMS: atom_id res chain seq x y z
N MET A 1 9.92 29.63 -27.92
CA MET A 1 10.28 28.32 -27.33
C MET A 1 9.20 27.32 -27.72
N SER A 2 9.57 26.17 -28.28
CA SER A 2 8.64 25.08 -28.54
C SER A 2 8.04 24.61 -27.21
N ARG A 3 6.71 24.61 -27.10
CA ARG A 3 6.03 23.98 -25.97
C ARG A 3 6.09 22.47 -26.21
N LEU A 4 6.79 21.74 -25.33
CA LEU A 4 6.63 20.29 -25.26
C LEU A 4 5.17 19.99 -24.92
N ASN A 5 4.54 19.09 -25.69
CA ASN A 5 3.18 18.64 -25.41
C ASN A 5 3.16 17.82 -24.11
N GLU A 6 2.05 17.86 -23.38
CA GLU A 6 1.79 17.12 -22.15
C GLU A 6 2.12 15.63 -22.30
N ASP A 7 1.70 15.00 -23.41
CA ASP A 7 1.97 13.58 -23.69
C ASP A 7 3.47 13.24 -23.70
N ILE A 8 4.29 14.13 -24.26
CA ILE A 8 5.74 13.94 -24.33
C ILE A 8 6.35 14.09 -22.95
N LEU A 9 5.91 15.10 -22.18
CA LEU A 9 6.35 15.29 -20.81
C LEU A 9 5.99 14.10 -19.93
N PHE A 10 4.78 13.56 -20.07
CA PHE A 10 4.31 12.39 -19.34
C PHE A 10 5.23 11.19 -19.59
N LEU A 11 5.54 10.90 -20.86
CA LEU A 11 6.45 9.81 -21.22
C LEU A 11 7.86 10.01 -20.62
N ILE A 12 8.39 11.24 -20.66
CA ILE A 12 9.70 11.55 -20.06
C ILE A 12 9.67 11.33 -18.54
N PHE A 13 8.61 11.78 -17.86
CA PHE A 13 8.50 11.66 -16.41
C PHE A 13 8.22 10.23 -15.94
N GLU A 14 7.53 9.40 -16.72
CA GLU A 14 7.37 7.98 -16.40
C GLU A 14 8.72 7.24 -16.35
N GLU A 15 9.67 7.60 -17.23
CA GLU A 15 11.04 7.07 -17.18
C GLU A 15 11.79 7.49 -15.90
N LEU A 16 11.35 8.56 -15.24
CA LEU A 16 11.91 9.05 -13.98
C LEU A 16 11.18 8.53 -12.74
N GLN A 17 10.26 7.56 -12.85
CA GLN A 17 9.47 7.06 -11.72
C GLN A 17 10.30 6.59 -10.52
N GLU A 18 11.51 6.08 -10.76
CA GLU A 18 12.45 5.63 -9.71
C GLU A 18 13.34 6.77 -9.17
N ASP A 19 13.42 7.90 -9.87
CA ASP A 19 14.16 9.10 -9.44
C ASP A 19 13.19 10.16 -8.87
N SER A 20 12.75 9.89 -7.65
CA SER A 20 11.84 10.77 -6.94
C SER A 20 12.35 12.20 -6.84
N LYS A 21 13.67 12.41 -6.71
CA LYS A 21 14.26 13.76 -6.54
C LYS A 21 14.02 14.59 -7.80
N SER A 22 14.31 14.01 -8.96
CA SER A 22 14.06 14.67 -10.25
C SER A 22 12.57 14.97 -10.45
N LEU A 23 11.67 14.04 -10.11
CA LEU A 23 10.23 14.27 -10.17
C LEU A 23 9.77 15.42 -9.25
N PHE A 24 10.25 15.48 -8.00
CA PHE A 24 9.91 16.60 -7.10
C PHE A 24 10.44 17.93 -7.63
N SER A 25 11.62 17.98 -8.25
CA SER A 25 12.14 19.19 -8.89
C SER A 25 11.25 19.65 -10.06
N CYS A 26 10.67 18.72 -10.82
CA CYS A 26 9.78 19.05 -11.93
C CYS A 26 8.50 19.78 -11.49
N LEU A 27 8.00 19.52 -10.27
CA LEU A 27 6.84 20.22 -9.71
C LEU A 27 7.02 21.74 -9.63
N MET A 28 8.27 22.22 -9.52
CA MET A 28 8.60 23.63 -9.32
C MET A 28 8.89 24.37 -10.63
N VAL A 29 8.87 23.69 -11.79
CA VAL A 29 9.26 24.28 -13.07
C VAL A 29 8.17 25.20 -13.62
N ASN A 30 6.96 24.68 -13.80
CA ASN A 30 5.78 25.45 -14.18
C ASN A 30 4.51 24.62 -13.95
N ARG A 31 3.34 25.23 -14.16
CA ARG A 31 2.04 24.59 -13.97
C ARG A 31 1.85 23.31 -14.78
N LEU A 32 2.23 23.31 -16.06
CA LEU A 32 2.10 22.14 -16.93
C LEU A 32 2.91 20.96 -16.38
N TRP A 33 4.17 21.18 -16.00
CA TRP A 33 5.02 20.13 -15.43
C TRP A 33 4.47 19.61 -14.11
N CYS A 34 3.96 20.50 -13.25
CA CYS A 34 3.32 20.11 -12.00
C CYS A 34 2.09 19.22 -12.25
N GLU A 35 1.18 19.63 -13.14
CA GLU A 35 -0.03 18.89 -13.49
C GLU A 35 0.30 17.51 -14.09
N THR A 36 1.36 17.40 -14.90
CA THR A 36 1.78 16.11 -15.50
C THR A 36 2.49 15.17 -14.50
N VAL A 37 3.27 15.70 -13.56
CA VAL A 37 4.08 14.88 -12.62
C VAL A 37 3.27 14.39 -11.43
N VAL A 38 2.30 15.17 -10.95
CA VAL A 38 1.52 14.81 -9.75
C VAL A 38 0.86 13.42 -9.87
N PRO A 39 0.20 13.05 -10.99
CA PRO A 39 -0.36 11.71 -11.17
C PRO A 39 0.69 10.58 -11.10
N ILE A 40 1.90 10.82 -11.60
CA ILE A 40 3.00 9.85 -11.59
C ILE A 40 3.47 9.66 -10.14
N LEU A 41 3.75 10.77 -9.43
CA LEU A 41 4.19 10.73 -8.04
C LEU A 41 3.17 10.06 -7.11
N TRP A 42 1.89 10.32 -7.35
CA TRP A 42 0.79 9.80 -6.52
C TRP A 42 0.30 8.42 -6.91
N ARG A 43 0.80 7.82 -8.01
CA ARG A 43 0.54 6.41 -8.32
C ARG A 43 0.99 5.49 -7.18
N ASN A 44 2.19 5.77 -6.64
CA ASN A 44 2.70 5.14 -5.43
C ASN A 44 3.44 6.16 -4.57
N PRO A 45 2.74 6.92 -3.70
CA PRO A 45 3.37 7.96 -2.91
C PRO A 45 4.24 7.39 -1.79
N TRP A 46 4.28 6.07 -1.60
CA TRP A 46 4.97 5.36 -0.50
C TRP A 46 6.28 4.67 -0.91
N CYS A 47 6.69 4.69 -2.18
CA CYS A 47 7.80 3.86 -2.68
C CYS A 47 9.18 4.53 -2.70
N TYR A 48 9.32 5.75 -2.20
CA TYR A 48 10.56 6.50 -2.33
C TYR A 48 11.50 6.21 -1.16
N SER A 49 12.50 5.36 -1.40
CA SER A 49 13.47 4.89 -0.39
C SER A 49 14.24 6.00 0.32
N ASN A 50 14.47 7.13 -0.35
CA ASN A 50 15.17 8.29 0.21
C ASN A 50 14.26 9.19 1.07
N ILE A 51 13.00 8.82 1.28
CA ILE A 51 12.02 9.61 2.04
C ILE A 51 11.77 8.98 3.41
N ASN A 52 12.03 9.77 4.46
CA ASN A 52 11.55 9.46 5.80
C ASN A 52 10.09 9.90 5.97
N TYR A 53 9.16 8.94 5.83
CA TYR A 53 7.71 9.17 5.92
C TYR A 53 7.23 9.57 7.32
N ALA A 54 7.97 9.25 8.40
CA ALA A 54 7.59 9.65 9.76
C ALA A 54 7.61 11.18 9.97
N ASN A 55 8.32 11.92 9.12
CA ASN A 55 8.38 13.39 9.15
C ASN A 55 7.56 14.04 8.03
N LYS A 56 6.66 13.31 7.36
CA LYS A 56 5.88 13.83 6.21
C LYS A 56 4.50 14.32 6.64
N THR A 57 4.50 15.39 7.42
CA THR A 57 3.30 16.08 7.90
C THR A 57 2.34 16.46 6.75
N TYR A 58 2.85 16.87 5.59
CA TYR A 58 2.01 17.20 4.43
C TYR A 58 1.19 16.02 3.89
N LEU A 59 1.69 14.78 3.93
CA LEU A 59 0.91 13.60 3.50
C LEU A 59 -0.24 13.35 4.46
N PHE A 60 0.03 13.48 5.76
CA PHE A 60 -1.02 13.41 6.77
C PHE A 60 -2.08 14.48 6.50
N PHE A 61 -1.70 15.72 6.20
CA PHE A 61 -2.67 16.79 5.92
C PHE A 61 -3.48 16.54 4.64
N ILE A 62 -2.85 16.10 3.56
CA ILE A 62 -3.58 15.80 2.32
C ILE A 62 -4.66 14.75 2.60
N ILE A 63 -4.32 13.65 3.28
CA ILE A 63 -5.29 12.59 3.60
C ILE A 63 -6.35 13.09 4.60
N ALA A 64 -5.94 13.79 5.65
CA ALA A 64 -6.85 14.34 6.65
C ALA A 64 -7.84 15.33 6.02
N CYS A 65 -7.44 16.12 5.02
CA CYS A 65 -8.34 17.03 4.32
C CYS A 65 -9.51 16.34 3.62
N TYR A 66 -9.32 15.10 3.13
CA TYR A 66 -10.41 14.31 2.56
C TYR A 66 -11.39 13.79 3.61
N LEU A 67 -10.95 13.71 4.87
CA LEU A 67 -11.72 13.16 5.97
C LEU A 67 -12.31 14.24 6.87
N LEU A 68 -11.95 15.52 6.68
CA LEU A 68 -12.27 16.60 7.61
C LEU A 68 -13.72 16.61 8.07
N ASP A 69 -14.67 16.42 7.15
CA ASP A 69 -16.10 16.37 7.49
C ASP A 69 -16.48 15.09 8.25
N ASP A 70 -15.88 13.96 7.90
CA ASP A 70 -16.11 12.62 8.48
C ASP A 70 -15.47 12.50 9.89
N ILE A 71 -14.31 13.11 10.15
CA ILE A 71 -13.55 12.97 11.41
C ILE A 71 -13.54 14.24 12.29
N LYS A 72 -14.31 15.28 11.94
CA LYS A 72 -14.30 16.58 12.62
C LYS A 72 -14.54 16.48 14.12
N GLU A 73 -15.59 15.75 14.50
CA GLU A 73 -16.01 15.58 15.89
C GLU A 73 -14.94 14.81 16.68
N PHE A 74 -14.38 13.76 16.08
CA PHE A 74 -13.29 12.98 16.65
C PHE A 74 -12.03 13.83 16.87
N ILE A 75 -11.63 14.64 15.88
CA ILE A 75 -10.48 15.55 15.99
C ILE A 75 -10.70 16.55 17.14
N THR A 76 -11.91 17.09 17.25
CA THR A 76 -12.26 18.11 18.24
C THR A 76 -12.31 17.53 19.66
N ASP A 77 -12.98 16.39 19.85
CA ASP A 77 -13.11 15.67 21.13
C ASP A 77 -11.74 15.24 21.68
N ARG A 78 -10.82 14.84 20.80
CA ARG A 78 -9.52 14.30 21.18
C ARG A 78 -8.38 15.32 21.16
N GLY A 79 -8.68 16.59 20.91
CA GLY A 79 -7.69 17.67 20.90
C GLY A 79 -6.58 17.49 19.87
N ILE A 80 -6.87 16.80 18.76
CA ILE A 80 -5.89 16.55 17.70
C ILE A 80 -5.66 17.87 16.97
N LYS A 81 -4.42 18.37 17.01
CA LYS A 81 -4.05 19.64 16.37
C LYS A 81 -3.87 19.43 14.87
N LEU A 82 -4.87 19.85 14.09
CA LEU A 82 -4.67 20.10 12.66
C LEU A 82 -3.86 21.39 12.48
N PRO A 83 -3.02 21.50 11.43
CA PRO A 83 -2.37 22.76 11.10
C PRO A 83 -3.38 23.76 10.57
N SER A 84 -3.07 25.02 10.82
CA SER A 84 -3.71 26.17 10.22
C SER A 84 -3.71 26.04 8.68
N GLY A 85 -4.88 25.87 8.07
CA GLY A 85 -5.03 25.71 6.62
C GLY A 85 -5.93 24.55 6.16
N SER A 86 -6.46 23.74 7.09
CA SER A 86 -7.33 22.59 6.78
C SER A 86 -8.59 22.92 5.98
N ASN A 87 -9.05 24.17 5.95
CA ASN A 87 -10.25 24.56 5.20
C ASN A 87 -10.00 24.83 3.70
N GLN A 88 -8.78 24.59 3.19
CA GLN A 88 -8.45 24.87 1.80
C GLN A 88 -8.69 23.64 0.91
N SER A 89 -9.41 23.82 -0.20
CA SER A 89 -9.63 22.77 -1.18
C SER A 89 -8.29 22.25 -1.71
N LEU A 90 -8.13 20.94 -1.77
CA LEU A 90 -6.94 20.32 -2.35
C LEU A 90 -6.79 20.73 -3.82
N LEU A 91 -5.54 20.95 -4.25
CA LEU A 91 -5.23 21.37 -5.63
C LEU A 91 -5.52 20.27 -6.66
N PHE A 92 -5.44 19.02 -6.24
CA PHE A 92 -5.60 17.84 -7.10
C PHE A 92 -6.46 16.80 -6.40
N ASP A 93 -7.11 15.94 -7.18
CA ASP A 93 -7.74 14.73 -6.64
C ASP A 93 -6.70 13.61 -6.51
N TYR A 94 -5.82 13.74 -5.53
CA TYR A 94 -4.69 12.84 -5.27
C TYR A 94 -5.07 11.35 -5.19
N PHE A 95 -6.20 11.01 -4.58
CA PHE A 95 -6.63 9.61 -4.44
C PHE A 95 -7.08 8.98 -5.78
N SER A 96 -7.56 9.78 -6.73
CA SER A 96 -7.89 9.28 -8.07
C SER A 96 -6.67 8.76 -8.83
N PHE A 97 -5.48 9.30 -8.55
CA PHE A 97 -4.21 8.84 -9.13
C PHE A 97 -3.58 7.69 -8.35
N CYS A 98 -3.98 7.50 -7.10
CA CYS A 98 -3.39 6.49 -6.24
C CYS A 98 -3.69 5.09 -6.77
N ARG A 99 -2.67 4.23 -6.78
CA ARG A 99 -2.79 2.82 -7.16
C ARG A 99 -2.22 1.88 -6.13
N SER A 100 -1.85 2.38 -4.95
CA SER A 100 -1.18 1.58 -3.94
C SER A 100 -1.56 1.93 -2.51
N ILE A 101 -1.50 0.93 -1.63
CA ILE A 101 -1.63 1.10 -0.19
C ILE A 101 -0.42 0.44 0.46
N ASN A 102 0.25 1.15 1.37
CA ASN A 102 1.29 0.59 2.23
C ASN A 102 0.93 0.83 3.70
N VAL A 103 0.57 -0.25 4.41
CA VAL A 103 0.08 -0.17 5.79
C VAL A 103 1.14 0.39 6.75
N ASN A 104 2.39 -0.04 6.63
CA ASN A 104 3.47 0.46 7.49
C ASN A 104 3.69 1.97 7.30
N THR A 105 3.67 2.45 6.05
CA THR A 105 3.78 3.89 5.77
C THR A 105 2.57 4.66 6.28
N ILE A 106 1.36 4.14 6.12
CA ILE A 106 0.14 4.74 6.68
C ILE A 106 0.23 4.84 8.20
N ASN A 107 0.70 3.79 8.88
CA ASN A 107 0.91 3.81 10.33
C ASN A 107 1.89 4.91 10.74
N ASN A 108 3.00 5.08 10.01
CA ASN A 108 3.97 6.15 10.24
C ASN A 108 3.32 7.54 10.06
N ILE A 109 2.53 7.73 9.00
CA ILE A 109 1.83 9.00 8.73
C ILE A 109 0.81 9.31 9.83
N ILE A 110 0.02 8.31 10.26
CA ILE A 110 -0.99 8.45 11.31
C ILE A 110 -0.34 8.79 12.66
N SER A 111 0.85 8.27 12.94
CA SER A 111 1.59 8.57 14.17
C SER A 111 1.96 10.05 14.33
N ILE A 112 2.00 10.81 13.21
CA ILE A 112 2.17 12.26 13.20
C ILE A 112 0.95 12.95 13.82
N GLY A 113 -0.26 12.45 13.52
CA GLY A 113 -1.51 13.01 14.01
C GLY A 113 -1.77 12.70 15.48
N SER A 114 -1.38 11.51 15.95
CA SER A 114 -1.51 11.13 17.36
C SER A 114 -0.56 10.01 17.77
N THR A 115 -0.04 10.09 18.99
CA THR A 115 0.79 9.04 19.61
C THR A 115 -0.05 8.00 20.37
N LEU A 116 -1.34 8.24 20.58
CA LEU A 116 -2.22 7.33 21.33
C LEU A 116 -2.68 6.17 20.45
N ALA A 117 -2.44 4.93 20.90
CA ALA A 117 -2.76 3.72 20.13
C ALA A 117 -4.24 3.62 19.71
N TYR A 118 -5.16 4.03 20.59
CA TYR A 118 -6.60 4.07 20.28
C TYR A 118 -6.91 5.03 19.12
N ASN A 119 -6.34 6.24 19.15
CA ASN A 119 -6.55 7.22 18.09
C ASN A 119 -5.94 6.76 16.77
N GLN A 120 -4.77 6.11 16.83
CA GLN A 120 -4.14 5.53 15.65
C GLN A 120 -5.00 4.43 15.04
N PHE A 121 -5.59 3.56 15.87
CA PHE A 121 -6.48 2.50 15.40
C PHE A 121 -7.73 3.07 14.72
N PHE A 122 -8.37 4.08 15.31
CA PHE A 122 -9.51 4.76 14.70
C PHE A 122 -9.14 5.44 13.37
N MET A 123 -8.05 6.23 13.34
CA MET A 123 -7.59 6.89 12.12
C MET A 123 -7.23 5.89 11.00
N GLN A 124 -6.66 4.74 11.34
CA GLN A 124 -6.38 3.67 10.38
C GLN A 124 -7.67 3.20 9.69
N GLN A 125 -8.75 2.99 10.47
CA GLN A 125 -10.04 2.57 9.94
C GLN A 125 -10.57 3.59 8.92
N GLU A 126 -10.56 4.87 9.27
CA GLU A 126 -11.04 5.96 8.39
C GLU A 126 -10.18 6.11 7.14
N PHE A 127 -8.85 5.98 7.28
CA PHE A 127 -7.94 6.02 6.13
C PHE A 127 -8.23 4.86 5.18
N TYR A 128 -8.35 3.63 5.68
CA TYR A 128 -8.66 2.48 4.83
C TYR A 128 -10.03 2.58 4.17
N PHE A 129 -11.05 3.06 4.89
CA PHE A 129 -12.36 3.35 4.31
C PHE A 129 -12.24 4.35 3.16
N LEU A 130 -11.50 5.45 3.34
CA LEU A 130 -11.22 6.42 2.29
C LEU A 130 -10.51 5.79 1.09
N PHE A 131 -9.47 4.98 1.30
CA PHE A 131 -8.78 4.28 0.22
C PHE A 131 -9.74 3.38 -0.58
N MET A 132 -10.54 2.57 0.10
CA MET A 132 -11.52 1.70 -0.56
C MET A 132 -12.56 2.51 -1.33
N ARG A 133 -12.94 3.70 -0.86
CA ARG A 133 -13.90 4.57 -1.55
C ARG A 133 -13.28 5.34 -2.73
N LYS A 134 -12.09 5.92 -2.57
CA LYS A 134 -11.52 6.96 -3.47
C LYS A 134 -10.35 6.53 -4.35
N CYS A 135 -9.83 5.31 -4.22
CA CYS A 135 -8.69 4.78 -5.00
C CYS A 135 -9.15 3.73 -6.05
N PRO A 136 -9.82 4.13 -7.15
CA PRO A 136 -10.52 3.22 -8.07
C PRO A 136 -9.60 2.21 -8.76
N GLU A 137 -8.34 2.58 -8.97
CA GLU A 137 -7.35 1.78 -9.69
C GLU A 137 -6.33 1.14 -8.76
N LEU A 138 -6.74 0.70 -7.56
CA LEU A 138 -5.84 0.04 -6.62
C LEU A 138 -5.20 -1.21 -7.26
N LYS A 139 -3.86 -1.23 -7.34
CA LYS A 139 -3.06 -2.32 -7.94
C LYS A 139 -2.08 -2.96 -6.97
N TYR A 140 -1.55 -2.21 -6.02
CA TYR A 140 -0.50 -2.68 -5.11
C TYR A 140 -0.98 -2.58 -3.68
N PHE A 141 -0.88 -3.66 -2.92
CA PHE A 141 -1.26 -3.64 -1.52
C PHE A 141 -0.19 -4.31 -0.66
N ASP A 142 0.50 -3.52 0.17
CA ASP A 142 1.37 -4.00 1.23
C ASP A 142 0.60 -3.96 2.55
N MET A 143 0.15 -5.14 2.99
CA MET A 143 -0.69 -5.35 4.16
C MET A 143 0.10 -5.75 5.41
N LYS A 144 1.43 -5.62 5.42
CA LYS A 144 2.23 -5.89 6.63
C LYS A 144 1.75 -5.06 7.82
N SER A 145 1.69 -5.66 9.00
CA SER A 145 1.15 -5.05 10.22
C SER A 145 -0.33 -4.63 10.16
N ILE A 146 -1.13 -5.15 9.21
CA ILE A 146 -2.55 -4.77 9.12
C ILE A 146 -3.35 -5.30 10.31
N LYS A 147 -4.22 -4.45 10.84
CA LYS A 147 -5.10 -4.77 11.99
C LYS A 147 -6.59 -4.71 11.64
N HIS A 148 -6.93 -4.06 10.53
CA HIS A 148 -8.32 -3.74 10.15
C HIS A 148 -8.79 -4.67 9.04
N GLN A 149 -9.98 -5.24 9.20
CA GLN A 149 -10.61 -6.12 8.21
C GLN A 149 -11.22 -5.28 7.07
N ILE A 150 -10.35 -4.79 6.18
CA ILE A 150 -10.71 -3.82 5.12
C ILE A 150 -11.73 -4.37 4.12
N PHE A 151 -11.84 -5.69 4.03
CA PHE A 151 -12.71 -6.38 3.08
C PHE A 151 -14.21 -6.26 3.42
N TYR A 152 -14.57 -5.64 4.55
CA TYR A 152 -15.95 -5.26 4.87
C TYR A 152 -16.33 -3.84 4.45
N PHE A 153 -15.37 -3.03 3.98
CA PHE A 153 -15.71 -1.69 3.54
C PHE A 153 -16.46 -1.73 2.20
N PRO A 154 -17.34 -0.73 1.96
CA PRO A 154 -17.92 -0.49 0.65
C PRO A 154 -16.83 -0.46 -0.44
N GLU A 155 -17.17 -0.97 -1.61
CA GLU A 155 -16.30 -1.09 -2.79
C GLU A 155 -15.03 -1.95 -2.61
N ALA A 156 -14.69 -2.41 -1.41
CA ALA A 156 -13.46 -3.17 -1.14
C ALA A 156 -13.35 -4.42 -2.01
N MET A 157 -14.46 -5.13 -2.25
CA MET A 157 -14.53 -6.28 -3.15
C MET A 157 -13.94 -5.96 -4.53
N ILE A 158 -14.44 -4.89 -5.18
CA ILE A 158 -14.02 -4.50 -6.53
C ILE A 158 -12.54 -4.10 -6.53
N ARG A 159 -12.09 -3.37 -5.49
CA ARG A 159 -10.70 -2.92 -5.38
C ARG A 159 -9.74 -4.10 -5.19
N LEU A 160 -10.06 -5.00 -4.26
CA LEU A 160 -9.24 -6.17 -3.93
C LEU A 160 -9.21 -7.21 -5.06
N GLU A 161 -10.31 -7.38 -5.80
CA GLU A 161 -10.35 -8.26 -6.98
C GLU A 161 -9.40 -7.80 -8.10
N SER A 162 -9.22 -6.48 -8.22
CA SER A 162 -8.38 -5.88 -9.27
C SER A 162 -6.88 -5.79 -8.95
N LEU A 163 -6.46 -6.28 -7.77
CA LEU A 163 -5.08 -6.21 -7.30
C LEU A 163 -4.11 -6.99 -8.21
N CYS A 164 -2.98 -6.35 -8.53
CA CYS A 164 -1.89 -6.96 -9.26
C CYS A 164 -0.81 -7.51 -8.33
N GLU A 165 -0.54 -6.82 -7.23
CA GLU A 165 0.52 -7.16 -6.28
C GLU A 165 0.00 -7.12 -4.84
N LEU A 166 0.30 -8.17 -4.10
CA LEU A 166 0.00 -8.29 -2.67
C LEU A 166 1.29 -8.66 -1.93
N THR A 167 1.58 -7.90 -0.87
CA THR A 167 2.67 -8.16 0.06
C THR A 167 2.09 -8.37 1.45
N CYS A 168 2.39 -9.49 2.08
CA CYS A 168 1.90 -9.84 3.42
C CYS A 168 2.98 -10.49 4.28
N GLU A 169 2.66 -10.75 5.54
CA GLU A 169 3.58 -11.37 6.51
C GLU A 169 2.92 -12.55 7.24
N THR A 170 3.72 -13.54 7.64
CA THR A 170 3.22 -14.77 8.28
C THR A 170 2.68 -14.54 9.69
N SER A 171 3.04 -13.43 10.34
CA SER A 171 2.45 -12.98 11.61
C SER A 171 1.01 -12.52 11.51
N THR A 172 0.47 -12.30 10.30
CA THR A 172 -0.95 -11.93 10.13
C THR A 172 -1.87 -13.11 10.48
N ASP A 173 -2.98 -12.83 11.16
CA ASP A 173 -3.93 -13.87 11.57
C ASP A 173 -4.47 -14.66 10.37
N ALA A 174 -4.58 -15.99 10.54
CA ALA A 174 -5.08 -16.88 9.51
C ALA A 174 -6.48 -16.51 9.03
N SER A 175 -7.37 -16.03 9.91
CA SER A 175 -8.72 -15.57 9.59
C SER A 175 -8.71 -14.42 8.58
N TYR A 176 -7.70 -13.56 8.63
CA TYR A 176 -7.56 -12.45 7.69
C TYR A 176 -7.34 -12.96 6.27
N PHE A 177 -6.45 -13.94 6.12
CA PHE A 177 -6.19 -14.55 4.82
C PHE A 177 -7.42 -15.27 4.27
N TYR A 178 -8.20 -15.94 5.12
CA TYR A 178 -9.48 -16.54 4.70
C TYR A 178 -10.43 -15.49 4.12
N GLY A 179 -10.55 -14.32 4.76
CA GLY A 179 -11.33 -13.19 4.24
C GLY A 179 -10.83 -12.70 2.88
N LEU A 180 -9.51 -12.56 2.70
CA LEU A 180 -8.91 -12.14 1.43
C LEU A 180 -9.14 -13.14 0.29
N THR A 181 -9.18 -14.45 0.58
CA THR A 181 -9.32 -15.47 -0.48
C THR A 181 -10.63 -15.34 -1.29
N LEU A 182 -11.64 -14.68 -0.72
CA LEU A 182 -12.91 -14.41 -1.38
C LEU A 182 -12.77 -13.42 -2.54
N TYR A 183 -11.84 -12.46 -2.44
CA TYR A 183 -11.74 -11.33 -3.36
C TYR A 183 -10.42 -11.33 -4.14
N CYS A 184 -9.30 -11.62 -3.47
CA CYS A 184 -7.96 -11.61 -4.06
C CYS A 184 -7.67 -12.94 -4.77
N GLN A 185 -8.14 -13.15 -6.00
CA GLN A 185 -7.94 -14.40 -6.75
C GLN A 185 -7.07 -14.24 -8.02
N TYR A 186 -6.74 -13.01 -8.40
CA TYR A 186 -6.04 -12.71 -9.66
C TYR A 186 -4.71 -11.98 -9.46
N VAL A 187 -4.15 -12.04 -8.25
CA VAL A 187 -2.85 -11.43 -7.93
C VAL A 187 -1.79 -12.02 -8.85
N GLN A 188 -0.99 -11.15 -9.45
CA GLN A 188 0.09 -11.52 -10.37
C GLN A 188 1.42 -11.68 -9.64
N LYS A 189 1.65 -10.88 -8.59
CA LYS A 189 2.85 -10.89 -7.77
C LYS A 189 2.47 -11.00 -6.29
N LEU A 190 2.92 -12.06 -5.65
CA LEU A 190 2.70 -12.28 -4.21
C LEU A 190 4.06 -12.32 -3.50
N ILE A 191 4.25 -11.44 -2.52
CA ILE A 191 5.44 -11.42 -1.67
C ILE A 191 5.01 -11.75 -0.24
N ILE A 192 5.69 -12.72 0.38
CA ILE A 192 5.42 -13.14 1.75
C ILE A 192 6.67 -12.95 2.58
N PHE A 193 6.55 -12.19 3.68
CA PHE A 193 7.58 -12.05 4.70
C PHE A 193 7.33 -13.05 5.82
N ASN A 194 8.28 -13.94 6.06
CA ASN A 194 8.23 -14.91 7.15
C ASN A 194 8.82 -14.28 8.42
N THR A 195 7.91 -13.78 9.27
CA THR A 195 8.23 -13.04 10.51
C THR A 195 7.86 -13.81 11.77
N ASP A 196 6.91 -14.75 11.68
CA ASP A 196 6.46 -15.61 12.78
C ASP A 196 5.97 -16.97 12.23
N PRO A 197 6.61 -18.11 12.57
CA PRO A 197 6.28 -19.43 12.05
C PRO A 197 5.11 -20.12 12.79
N LYS A 198 4.08 -19.38 13.22
CA LYS A 198 2.96 -19.97 13.99
C LYS A 198 1.96 -20.76 13.14
N SER A 199 1.62 -20.28 11.94
CA SER A 199 0.59 -20.91 11.10
C SER A 199 0.67 -20.45 9.65
N TYR A 200 0.90 -21.40 8.73
CA TYR A 200 0.94 -21.11 7.30
C TYR A 200 -0.38 -21.39 6.57
N TYR A 201 -1.39 -21.94 7.25
CA TYR A 201 -2.62 -22.40 6.59
C TYR A 201 -3.36 -21.29 5.84
N GLY A 202 -3.49 -20.11 6.44
CA GLY A 202 -4.14 -18.96 5.78
C GLY A 202 -3.40 -18.55 4.50
N ILE A 203 -2.07 -18.49 4.55
CA ILE A 203 -1.21 -18.17 3.41
C ILE A 203 -1.29 -19.25 2.33
N VAL A 204 -1.23 -20.53 2.70
CA VAL A 204 -1.39 -21.65 1.77
C VAL A 204 -2.70 -21.52 1.01
N ARG A 205 -3.80 -21.25 1.74
CA ARG A 205 -5.12 -21.02 1.14
C ARG A 205 -5.14 -19.83 0.19
N LEU A 206 -4.52 -18.71 0.58
CA LEU A 206 -4.39 -17.54 -0.29
C LEU A 206 -3.64 -17.88 -1.58
N ILE A 207 -2.58 -18.67 -1.51
CA ILE A 207 -1.80 -19.10 -2.69
C ILE A 207 -2.63 -20.03 -3.59
N GLU A 208 -3.34 -20.98 -2.99
CA GLU A 208 -4.16 -21.98 -3.72
C GLU A 208 -5.24 -21.34 -4.59
N VAL A 209 -5.86 -20.25 -4.13
CA VAL A 209 -6.94 -19.58 -4.88
C VAL A 209 -6.45 -18.69 -6.03
N GLN A 210 -5.12 -18.46 -6.18
CA GLN A 210 -4.60 -17.57 -7.21
C GLN A 210 -4.66 -18.19 -8.61
N LYS A 211 -5.38 -17.53 -9.51
CA LYS A 211 -5.58 -17.93 -10.91
C LYS A 211 -4.55 -17.33 -11.87
N ASN A 212 -3.85 -16.26 -11.47
CA ASN A 212 -2.95 -15.50 -12.36
C ASN A 212 -1.56 -15.23 -11.76
N LEU A 213 -1.12 -16.02 -10.79
CA LEU A 213 0.16 -15.78 -10.11
C LEU A 213 1.36 -16.05 -11.05
N LYS A 214 2.11 -14.99 -11.39
CA LYS A 214 3.30 -14.99 -12.26
C LYS A 214 4.60 -14.92 -11.48
N HIS A 215 4.60 -14.20 -10.37
CA HIS A 215 5.75 -14.01 -9.50
C HIS A 215 5.37 -14.32 -8.04
N PHE A 216 6.24 -15.05 -7.37
CA PHE A 216 6.10 -15.38 -5.96
C PHE A 216 7.46 -15.21 -5.29
N GLU A 217 7.49 -14.47 -4.17
CA GLU A 217 8.71 -14.26 -3.38
C GLU A 217 8.42 -14.61 -1.92
N TRP A 218 9.28 -15.45 -1.35
CA TRP A 218 9.31 -15.75 0.08
C TRP A 218 10.56 -15.10 0.66
N VAL A 219 10.37 -14.22 1.64
CA VAL A 219 11.43 -13.46 2.29
C VAL A 219 11.51 -13.92 3.73
N ASP A 220 12.59 -14.58 4.10
CA ASP A 220 12.85 -14.94 5.48
C ASP A 220 13.47 -13.75 6.23
N ASP A 221 12.82 -13.35 7.32
CA ASP A 221 13.27 -12.28 8.22
C ASP A 221 13.67 -12.89 9.58
N PHE A 222 14.63 -13.82 9.56
CA PHE A 222 15.20 -14.38 10.78
C PHE A 222 16.40 -13.54 11.23
N ASN A 223 16.44 -13.25 12.53
CA ASN A 223 17.24 -12.27 13.29
C ASN A 223 18.77 -12.22 13.11
N ASP A 224 19.38 -12.89 12.13
CA ASP A 224 20.84 -12.89 11.92
C ASP A 224 21.32 -11.90 10.83
N GLY A 225 20.50 -10.91 10.46
CA GLY A 225 20.91 -9.84 9.54
C GLY A 225 21.09 -10.25 8.07
N HIS A 226 20.69 -11.48 7.73
CA HIS A 226 20.74 -12.01 6.36
C HIS A 226 19.31 -12.29 5.85
N PHE A 227 18.84 -11.45 4.92
CA PHE A 227 17.61 -11.73 4.17
C PHE A 227 17.87 -12.88 3.20
N THR A 228 17.33 -14.05 3.48
CA THR A 228 17.29 -15.13 2.48
C THR A 228 16.06 -14.90 1.63
N ARG A 229 16.26 -14.58 0.35
CA ARG A 229 15.16 -14.35 -0.60
C ARG A 229 15.04 -15.53 -1.54
N VAL A 230 13.95 -16.27 -1.41
CA VAL A 230 13.63 -17.33 -2.35
C VAL A 230 12.61 -16.80 -3.35
N LYS A 231 13.09 -16.56 -4.58
CA LYS A 231 12.26 -16.06 -5.68
C LYS A 231 11.82 -17.20 -6.58
N PHE A 232 10.54 -17.20 -6.91
CA PHE A 232 9.93 -18.14 -7.83
C PHE A 232 9.20 -17.38 -8.95
N THR A 233 9.70 -17.49 -10.18
CA THR A 233 9.05 -16.98 -11.39
C THR A 233 8.38 -18.12 -12.15
N LYS A 234 7.29 -17.83 -12.85
CA LYS A 234 6.50 -18.84 -13.58
C LYS A 234 7.38 -19.61 -14.58
N GLY A 235 7.39 -20.94 -14.41
CA GLY A 235 8.12 -21.94 -15.20
C GLY A 235 8.05 -23.38 -14.66
N LYS A 236 7.60 -23.58 -13.42
CA LYS A 236 7.38 -24.92 -12.82
C LYS A 236 5.98 -25.02 -12.21
N ASN A 237 5.32 -26.16 -12.45
CA ASN A 237 3.93 -26.51 -12.14
C ASN A 237 3.44 -26.04 -10.76
N HIS A 238 2.14 -25.75 -10.64
CA HIS A 238 1.46 -25.45 -9.37
C HIS A 238 1.69 -26.54 -8.30
N THR A 239 1.97 -27.79 -8.69
CA THR A 239 2.37 -28.92 -7.83
C THR A 239 3.72 -28.73 -7.12
N SER A 240 4.65 -27.98 -7.73
CA SER A 240 5.93 -27.62 -7.10
C SER A 240 5.77 -26.55 -6.02
N LYS A 241 4.77 -25.65 -6.16
CA LYS A 241 4.48 -24.57 -5.20
C LYS A 241 3.92 -25.10 -3.88
N ILE A 242 3.05 -26.12 -3.94
CA ILE A 242 2.51 -26.81 -2.75
C ILE A 242 3.58 -27.69 -2.09
N ARG A 243 4.40 -28.41 -2.88
CA ARG A 243 5.51 -29.21 -2.35
C ARG A 243 6.56 -28.37 -1.62
N LEU A 244 6.76 -27.12 -2.01
CA LEU A 244 7.70 -26.20 -1.36
C LEU A 244 7.20 -25.71 0.01
N ILE A 245 5.90 -25.43 0.14
CA ILE A 245 5.31 -25.11 1.45
C ILE A 245 5.29 -26.34 2.35
N TYR A 246 5.01 -27.54 1.79
CA TYR A 246 5.19 -28.80 2.50
C TYR A 246 6.66 -29.05 2.91
N SER A 247 7.65 -28.71 2.09
CA SER A 247 9.05 -28.80 2.52
C SER A 247 9.40 -27.78 3.60
N MET A 248 8.84 -26.57 3.56
CA MET A 248 9.02 -25.57 4.64
C MET A 248 8.40 -26.05 5.97
N SER A 249 7.30 -26.80 5.93
CA SER A 249 6.72 -27.44 7.13
C SER A 249 7.55 -28.59 7.71
N ILE A 250 8.47 -29.18 6.93
CA ILE A 250 9.36 -30.27 7.38
C ILE A 250 10.60 -29.73 8.10
N TYR A 251 11.02 -28.49 7.85
CA TYR A 251 12.15 -27.85 8.55
C TYR A 251 11.75 -27.17 9.87
N THR A 252 10.47 -27.21 10.25
CA THR A 252 9.92 -26.61 11.48
C THR A 252 9.58 -27.62 12.58
N ASN A 253 10.14 -28.84 12.55
CA ASN A 253 10.08 -29.82 13.64
C ASN A 253 11.46 -30.12 14.21
#